data_AF-A0A2G3AFL5-F1
#
_entry.id   AF-A0A2G3AFL5-F1
#
_cell.length_a   1.000
_cell.length_b   1.000
_cell.length_c   1.000
_cell.angle_alpha   90.00
_cell.angle_beta   90.00
_cell.angle_gamma   90.00
#
_symmetry.space_group_name_H-M   'P 1'
#
loop_
_entity.id
_entity.type
_entity.pdbx_description
1 polymer ?
#
loop_
_entity_poly.entity_id
_entity_poly.type
_entity_poly.pdbx_seq_one_letter_code
_entity_poly.pdbx_strand_id
1 'polypeptide(L)'
;MRLLSGSNFVLCSPKPREKSEELKARLRKLEEALERKAYDELVKDITPKKAVDEPFSSYKDQMGFGLHVALTMFTGYLVGYYAFRALFSHSPAMSAAGGILGLVIGMLVETLLFIIRTSSIDKKPARKATSFTTKQKKNQ
;
A
#
# COMPACT_ATOMS: atom_id res chain seq x y z
N MET A 1 0.62 62.82 38.12
CA MET A 1 0.91 62.28 36.77
C MET A 1 0.34 60.86 36.64
N ARG A 2 -0.93 60.73 36.25
CA ARG A 2 -1.56 59.43 35.92
C ARG A 2 -2.63 59.66 34.85
N LEU A 3 -2.21 59.96 33.62
CA LEU A 3 -3.14 60.20 32.50
C LEU A 3 -3.70 58.89 31.88
N LEU A 4 -3.15 57.72 32.22
CA LEU A 4 -3.46 56.44 31.54
C LEU A 4 -3.90 55.32 32.51
N SER A 5 -4.20 55.67 33.77
CA SER A 5 -4.55 54.67 34.79
C SER A 5 -6.03 54.28 34.66
N GLY A 6 -6.36 53.43 33.68
CA GLY A 6 -7.73 52.96 33.42
C GLY A 6 -8.04 52.64 31.96
N SER A 7 -7.15 52.91 31.01
CA SER A 7 -7.35 52.55 29.60
C SER A 7 -7.06 51.06 29.38
N ASN A 8 -8.09 50.26 29.15
CA ASN A 8 -7.94 48.88 28.69
C ASN A 8 -7.81 48.91 27.16
N PHE A 9 -6.67 48.49 26.61
CA PHE A 9 -6.50 48.38 25.16
C PHE A 9 -7.39 47.25 24.64
N VAL A 10 -8.53 47.60 24.04
CA VAL A 10 -9.39 46.66 23.33
C VAL A 10 -8.78 46.39 21.96
N LEU A 11 -7.83 45.46 21.91
CA LEU A 11 -7.42 44.84 20.66
C LEU A 11 -8.59 43.98 20.18
N CYS A 12 -9.44 44.51 19.31
CA CYS A 12 -10.43 43.71 18.61
C CYS A 12 -9.69 42.57 17.89
N SER A 13 -9.88 41.34 18.38
CA SER A 13 -9.36 40.17 17.68
C SER A 13 -9.87 40.22 16.24
N PRO A 14 -8.97 40.16 15.23
CA PRO A 14 -9.39 40.27 13.85
C PRO A 14 -10.46 39.22 13.54
N LYS A 15 -11.45 39.63 12.74
CA LYS A 15 -12.63 38.81 12.39
C LYS A 15 -12.18 37.37 12.10
N PRO A 16 -12.74 36.36 12.78
CA PRO A 16 -12.38 34.96 12.57
C PRO A 16 -12.42 34.64 11.08
N ARG A 17 -11.28 34.23 10.51
CA ARG A 17 -11.18 33.95 9.08
C ARG A 17 -12.20 32.87 8.71
N GLU A 18 -13.11 33.21 7.81
CA GLU A 18 -14.03 32.24 7.23
C GLU A 18 -13.19 31.18 6.51
N LYS A 19 -13.17 29.96 7.07
CA LYS A 19 -12.45 28.84 6.47
C LYS A 19 -13.03 28.60 5.08
N SER A 20 -12.18 28.54 4.07
CA SER A 20 -12.59 28.21 2.71
C SER A 20 -13.37 26.89 2.69
N GLU A 21 -14.33 26.79 1.77
CA GLU A 21 -15.19 25.60 1.62
C GLU A 21 -14.35 24.31 1.43
N GLU A 22 -13.21 24.43 0.75
CA GLU A 22 -12.25 23.33 0.58
C GLU A 22 -11.65 22.85 1.92
N LEU A 23 -11.39 23.77 2.86
CA LEU A 23 -10.82 23.42 4.16
C LEU A 23 -11.86 22.72 5.04
N LYS A 24 -13.13 23.13 4.97
CA LYS A 24 -14.24 22.45 5.66
C LYS A 24 -14.45 21.04 5.11
N ALA A 25 -14.40 20.87 3.79
CA ALA A 25 -14.50 19.56 3.15
C ALA A 25 -13.36 18.61 3.58
N ARG A 26 -12.13 19.12 3.70
CA ARG A 26 -10.99 18.34 4.21
C ARG A 26 -11.15 17.97 5.68
N LEU A 27 -11.63 18.88 6.53
CA LEU A 27 -11.88 18.61 7.95
C LEU A 27 -12.98 17.56 8.13
N ARG A 28 -14.06 17.65 7.35
CA ARG A 28 -15.12 16.64 7.34
C ARG A 28 -14.61 15.27 6.93
N LYS A 29 -13.73 15.19 5.93
CA LYS A 29 -13.09 13.93 5.52
C LYS A 29 -12.19 13.32 6.61
N LEU A 30 -11.49 14.17 7.37
CA LEU A 30 -10.67 13.74 8.51
C LEU A 30 -11.53 13.24 9.67
N GLU A 31 -12.66 13.90 9.92
CA GLU A 31 -13.64 13.52 10.95
C GLU A 31 -14.30 12.18 10.61
N GLU A 32 -14.78 12.00 9.37
CA GLU A 32 -15.32 10.73 8.88
C GLU A 32 -14.30 9.58 9.00
N ALA A 33 -13.01 9.86 8.79
CA ALA A 33 -11.95 8.86 8.95
C ALA A 33 -11.69 8.51 10.44
N LEU A 34 -11.83 9.47 11.35
CA LEU A 34 -11.73 9.25 12.79
C LEU A 34 -12.91 8.43 13.31
N GLU A 35 -14.13 8.75 12.88
CA GLU A 35 -15.33 8.00 13.26
C GLU A 35 -15.25 6.53 12.83
N ARG A 36 -14.76 6.27 11.62
CA ARG A 36 -14.53 4.90 11.13
C ARG A 36 -13.52 4.14 12.00
N LYS A 37 -12.43 4.79 12.41
CA LYS A 37 -11.44 4.17 13.32
C LYS A 37 -12.04 3.86 14.69
N ALA A 38 -12.81 4.79 15.25
CA ALA A 38 -13.49 4.57 16.53
C ALA A 38 -14.50 3.41 16.44
N TYR A 39 -15.26 3.32 15.33
CA TYR A 39 -16.12 2.18 15.06
C TYR A 39 -15.33 0.87 14.98
N ASP A 40 -14.21 0.85 14.25
CA ASP A 40 -13.38 -0.34 14.12
C ASP A 40 -12.80 -0.80 15.48
N GLU A 41 -12.44 0.13 16.37
CA GLU A 41 -12.03 -0.18 17.74
C GLU A 41 -13.16 -0.81 18.55
N LEU A 42 -14.40 -0.31 18.43
CA LEU A 42 -15.57 -0.85 19.12
C LEU A 42 -15.91 -2.29 18.68
N VAL A 43 -15.67 -2.64 17.41
CA VAL A 43 -16.00 -3.97 16.87
C VAL A 43 -14.78 -4.91 16.83
N LYS A 44 -13.63 -4.46 17.36
CA LYS A 44 -12.37 -5.21 17.35
C LYS A 44 -12.46 -6.56 18.05
N ASP A 45 -13.21 -6.64 19.14
CA ASP A 45 -13.31 -7.85 19.97
C ASP A 45 -14.37 -8.85 19.49
N ILE A 46 -15.26 -8.39 18.60
CA ILE A 46 -16.40 -9.17 18.08
C ILE A 46 -16.07 -9.75 16.70
N THR A 47 -15.30 -9.01 15.90
CA THR A 47 -14.93 -9.44 14.54
C THR A 47 -13.76 -10.41 14.61
N PRO A 48 -13.78 -11.57 13.92
CA PRO A 48 -12.57 -12.39 13.79
C PRO A 48 -11.45 -11.51 13.25
N LYS A 49 -10.25 -11.59 13.86
CA LYS A 49 -9.06 -10.84 13.44
C LYS A 49 -8.94 -10.98 11.93
N LYS A 50 -9.34 -9.94 11.18
CA LYS A 50 -9.04 -9.88 9.76
C LYS A 50 -7.52 -9.96 9.70
N ALA A 51 -6.99 -10.89 8.90
CA ALA A 51 -5.61 -10.79 8.46
C ALA A 51 -5.53 -9.44 7.78
N VAL A 52 -5.10 -8.44 8.54
CA VAL A 52 -4.90 -7.10 8.04
C VAL A 52 -3.73 -7.31 7.09
N ASP A 53 -4.01 -7.33 5.80
CA ASP A 53 -3.00 -7.05 4.77
C ASP A 53 -2.56 -5.61 5.05
N GLU A 54 -1.74 -5.44 6.09
CA GLU A 54 -1.14 -4.17 6.46
C GLU A 54 -0.24 -3.80 5.29
N PRO A 55 -0.45 -2.65 4.62
CA PRO A 55 0.41 -2.20 3.53
C PRO A 55 1.84 -1.88 4.01
N PHE A 56 2.13 -2.12 5.30
CA PHE A 56 3.42 -1.95 5.95
C PHE A 56 3.80 -3.14 6.86
N SER A 57 3.51 -4.39 6.48
CA SER A 57 4.30 -5.55 6.97
C SER A 57 5.67 -5.63 6.26
N SER A 58 6.36 -4.49 6.25
CA SER A 58 7.35 -4.05 5.27
C SER A 58 8.76 -4.65 5.39
N TYR A 59 8.95 -5.75 6.13
CA TYR A 59 10.23 -6.46 6.17
C TYR A 59 10.12 -7.87 5.56
N LYS A 60 9.01 -8.59 5.81
CA LYS A 60 8.78 -9.91 5.21
C LYS A 60 8.49 -9.80 3.72
N ASP A 61 7.75 -8.78 3.29
CA ASP A 61 7.52 -8.54 1.87
C ASP A 61 8.75 -7.95 1.18
N GLN A 62 9.60 -7.17 1.87
CA GLN A 62 10.87 -6.69 1.31
C GLN A 62 11.91 -7.82 1.18
N MET A 63 12.02 -8.68 2.20
CA MET A 63 12.85 -9.89 2.14
C MET A 63 12.33 -10.88 1.10
N GLY A 64 11.00 -11.07 1.04
CA GLY A 64 10.36 -11.94 0.06
C GLY A 64 10.51 -11.42 -1.36
N PHE A 65 10.43 -10.10 -1.56
CA PHE A 65 10.68 -9.47 -2.84
C PHE A 65 12.14 -9.60 -3.27
N GLY A 66 13.10 -9.26 -2.39
CA GLY A 66 14.52 -9.42 -2.70
C GLY A 66 14.92 -10.87 -2.95
N LEU A 67 14.39 -11.82 -2.18
CA LEU A 67 14.60 -13.25 -2.38
C LEU A 67 13.99 -13.74 -3.69
N HIS A 68 12.79 -13.26 -4.04
CA HIS A 68 12.14 -13.56 -5.32
C HIS A 68 12.99 -13.06 -6.48
N VAL A 69 13.43 -11.79 -6.46
CA VAL A 69 14.31 -11.20 -7.47
C VAL A 69 15.63 -11.99 -7.58
N ALA A 70 16.24 -12.37 -6.46
CA ALA A 70 17.47 -13.16 -6.48
C ALA A 70 17.25 -14.56 -7.11
N LEU A 71 16.14 -15.23 -6.79
CA LEU A 71 15.76 -16.52 -7.35
C LEU A 71 15.49 -16.44 -8.85
N THR A 72 14.76 -15.41 -9.30
CA THR A 72 14.44 -15.25 -10.73
C THR A 72 15.67 -14.87 -11.54
N MET A 73 16.57 -14.03 -11.00
CA MET A 73 17.86 -13.74 -11.63
C MET A 73 18.75 -15.00 -11.71
N PHE A 74 18.86 -15.78 -10.63
CA PHE A 74 19.63 -17.03 -10.64
C PHE A 74 19.08 -18.02 -11.67
N THR A 75 17.76 -18.22 -11.69
CA THR A 75 17.08 -19.11 -12.63
C THR A 75 17.27 -18.62 -14.07
N GLY A 76 17.12 -17.32 -14.33
CA GLY A 76 17.32 -16.71 -15.65
C GLY A 76 18.75 -16.89 -16.15
N TYR A 77 19.76 -16.73 -15.29
CA TYR A 77 21.16 -16.99 -15.63
C TYR A 77 21.40 -18.45 -16.00
N LEU A 78 20.91 -19.41 -15.19
CA LEU A 78 21.07 -20.84 -15.48
C LEU A 78 20.39 -21.22 -16.79
N VAL A 79 19.14 -20.79 -16.99
CA VAL A 79 18.39 -21.06 -18.22
C VAL A 79 19.12 -20.47 -19.43
N GLY A 80 19.57 -19.21 -19.36
CA GLY A 80 20.35 -18.59 -20.43
C GLY A 80 21.68 -19.29 -20.70
N TYR A 81 22.39 -19.69 -19.64
CA TYR A 81 23.66 -20.40 -19.70
C TYR A 81 23.50 -21.75 -20.37
N TYR A 82 22.52 -22.57 -19.93
CA TYR A 82 22.26 -23.89 -20.50
C TYR A 82 21.70 -23.80 -21.92
N ALA A 83 20.83 -22.83 -22.21
CA ALA A 83 20.29 -22.62 -23.54
C ALA A 83 21.40 -22.31 -24.56
N PHE A 84 22.30 -21.38 -24.23
CA PHE A 84 23.43 -21.07 -25.11
C PHE A 84 24.48 -22.17 -25.15
N ARG A 85 24.67 -22.90 -24.06
CA ARG A 85 25.56 -24.07 -24.02
C ARG A 85 25.04 -25.22 -24.88
N ALA A 86 23.73 -25.36 -25.01
CA ALA A 86 23.08 -26.32 -25.90
C ALA A 86 23.12 -25.84 -27.37
N LEU A 87 22.96 -24.53 -27.61
CA LEU A 87 22.88 -23.97 -28.97
C LEU A 87 24.26 -23.73 -29.61
N PHE A 88 25.22 -23.26 -28.82
CA PHE A 88 26.59 -23.02 -29.24
C PHE A 88 27.50 -24.01 -28.50
N SER A 89 27.99 -25.01 -29.24
CA SER A 89 28.90 -26.07 -28.76
C SER A 89 29.89 -25.57 -27.72
N HIS A 90 29.81 -26.12 -26.50
CA HIS A 90 30.72 -26.13 -25.34
C HIS A 90 31.75 -24.99 -25.11
N SER A 91 31.60 -23.84 -25.76
CA SER A 91 32.49 -22.71 -25.61
C SER A 91 32.09 -21.96 -24.33
N PRO A 92 33.01 -21.86 -23.34
CA PRO A 92 32.69 -21.25 -22.05
C PRO A 92 32.26 -19.78 -22.21
N ALA A 93 32.85 -19.07 -23.17
CA ALA A 93 32.55 -17.68 -23.45
C ALA A 93 31.11 -17.46 -23.96
N MET A 94 30.63 -18.28 -24.90
CA MET A 94 29.27 -18.16 -25.44
C MET A 94 28.22 -18.59 -24.41
N SER A 95 28.53 -19.60 -23.61
CA SER A 95 27.64 -20.03 -22.52
C SER A 95 27.49 -18.93 -21.46
N ALA A 96 28.59 -18.26 -21.09
CA ALA A 96 28.56 -17.12 -20.18
C ALA A 96 27.77 -15.93 -20.77
N ALA A 97 27.96 -15.63 -22.06
CA ALA A 97 27.19 -14.59 -22.75
C ALA A 97 25.68 -14.89 -22.75
N GLY A 98 25.30 -16.16 -22.93
CA GLY A 98 23.91 -16.61 -22.80
C GLY A 98 23.34 -16.44 -21.40
N GLY A 99 24.14 -16.71 -20.37
CA GLY A 99 23.75 -16.44 -18.98
C GLY A 99 23.50 -14.95 -18.72
N ILE A 100 24.36 -14.07 -19.24
CA ILE A 100 24.17 -12.60 -19.14
C ILE A 100 22.90 -12.17 -19.90
N LEU A 101 22.68 -12.69 -21.11
CA LEU A 101 21.44 -12.41 -21.85
C LEU A 101 20.20 -12.91 -21.10
N GLY A 102 20.30 -14.09 -20.47
CA GLY A 102 19.28 -14.66 -19.60
C GLY A 102 18.99 -13.79 -18.38
N LEU A 103 19.99 -13.12 -17.81
CA LEU A 103 19.81 -12.13 -16.74
C LEU A 103 19.02 -10.90 -17.21
N VAL A 104 19.35 -10.36 -18.39
CA VAL A 104 18.63 -9.20 -18.95
C VAL A 104 17.16 -9.54 -19.21
N ILE A 105 16.89 -10.70 -19.81
CA ILE A 105 15.52 -11.17 -20.05
C ILE A 105 14.80 -11.44 -18.71
N GLY A 106 15.48 -12.08 -17.76
CA GLY A 106 14.96 -12.32 -16.40
C GLY A 106 14.57 -11.02 -15.70
N MET A 107 15.38 -9.97 -15.81
CA MET A 107 15.07 -8.64 -15.25
C MET A 107 13.83 -8.01 -15.89
N LEU A 108 13.64 -8.16 -17.21
CA LEU A 108 12.43 -7.65 -17.88
C LEU A 108 11.18 -8.39 -17.41
N VAL A 109 11.25 -9.72 -17.31
CA VAL A 109 10.13 -10.56 -16.84
C VAL A 109 9.80 -10.24 -15.38
N GLU A 110 10.81 -10.14 -14.51
CA GLU A 110 10.65 -9.76 -13.10
C GLU A 110 9.97 -8.41 -12.97
N THR A 111 10.40 -7.41 -13.75
CA THR A 111 9.81 -6.06 -13.75
C THR A 111 8.34 -6.10 -14.18
N LEU A 112 8.01 -6.86 -15.23
CA LEU A 112 6.63 -7.01 -15.69
C LEU A 112 5.76 -7.73 -14.65
N LEU A 113 6.25 -8.83 -14.06
CA LEU A 113 5.55 -9.56 -13.02
C LEU A 113 5.36 -8.70 -11.77
N PHE A 114 6.34 -7.89 -11.40
CA PHE A 114 6.24 -6.93 -10.31
C PHE A 114 5.14 -5.91 -10.57
N ILE A 115 5.09 -5.33 -11.77
CA ILE A 115 4.04 -4.38 -12.18
C ILE A 115 2.65 -5.02 -12.15
N ILE A 116 2.50 -6.25 -12.66
CA ILE A 116 1.22 -6.96 -12.65
C ILE A 116 0.79 -7.30 -11.22
N ARG A 117 1.72 -7.81 -10.40
CA ARG A 117 1.49 -8.16 -9.00
C ARG A 117 1.02 -6.94 -8.22
N THR A 118 1.76 -5.84 -8.29
CA THR A 118 1.41 -4.60 -7.58
C THR A 118 0.08 -4.03 -8.08
N SER A 119 -0.16 -4.03 -9.40
CA SER A 119 -1.44 -3.59 -9.97
C SER A 119 -2.63 -4.48 -9.59
N SER A 120 -2.42 -5.79 -9.42
CA SER A 120 -3.48 -6.73 -9.01
C SER A 120 -3.90 -6.56 -7.54
N ILE A 121 -2.97 -6.13 -6.69
CA ILE A 121 -3.24 -5.80 -5.28
C ILE A 121 -4.13 -4.56 -5.21
N ASP A 122 -3.83 -3.52 -6.01
CA ASP A 122 -4.66 -2.33 -6.11
C ASP A 122 -6.07 -2.62 -6.70
N LYS A 123 -6.19 -3.67 -7.51
CA LYS A 123 -7.45 -4.05 -8.17
C LYS A 123 -8.37 -4.93 -7.36
N LYS A 124 -8.02 -5.42 -6.15
CA LYS A 124 -8.99 -6.14 -5.31
C LYS A 124 -10.08 -5.16 -4.85
N PRO A 125 -11.29 -5.18 -5.43
CA PRO A 125 -12.38 -4.36 -4.93
C PRO A 125 -12.90 -5.04 -3.66
N ALA A 126 -13.43 -4.24 -2.75
CA ALA A 126 -14.24 -4.68 -1.62
C ALA A 126 -15.37 -5.62 -2.09
N ARG A 127 -15.11 -6.92 -2.18
CA ARG A 127 -16.10 -7.93 -2.51
C ARG A 127 -16.22 -8.90 -1.34
N LYS A 128 -17.04 -8.47 -0.38
CA LYS A 128 -17.98 -9.27 0.42
C LYS A 128 -18.75 -8.30 1.33
N ALA A 129 -19.49 -7.38 0.71
CA ALA A 129 -20.67 -6.82 1.35
C ALA A 129 -21.87 -7.72 0.99
N THR A 130 -22.84 -7.80 1.89
CA THR A 130 -24.11 -8.56 1.86
C THR A 130 -23.98 -10.09 1.98
N SER A 131 -24.63 -10.77 2.93
CA SER A 131 -26.00 -10.55 3.43
C SER A 131 -26.16 -10.92 4.92
N PHE A 132 -26.44 -9.95 5.79
CA PHE A 132 -27.09 -10.19 7.08
C PHE A 132 -28.61 -10.17 6.86
N THR A 133 -29.23 -11.33 6.82
CA THR A 133 -30.69 -11.45 6.95
C THR A 133 -31.03 -11.42 8.44
N THR A 134 -31.34 -10.25 8.97
CA THR A 134 -31.92 -10.12 10.31
C THR A 134 -33.37 -10.61 10.26
N LYS A 135 -33.63 -11.84 10.72
CA LYS A 135 -34.99 -12.27 11.05
C LYS A 135 -35.43 -11.59 12.35
N GLN A 136 -36.02 -10.40 12.22
CA GLN A 136 -36.92 -9.85 13.23
C GLN A 136 -38.33 -10.43 13.05
N LYS A 137 -38.81 -11.23 14.00
CA LYS A 137 -40.23 -11.35 14.35
C LYS A 137 -40.32 -11.98 15.74
N LYS A 138 -40.28 -11.15 16.79
CA LYS A 138 -41.42 -10.55 17.50
C LYS A 138 -42.09 -11.58 18.42
N ASN A 139 -41.72 -11.50 19.70
CA ASN A 139 -42.47 -12.06 20.82
C ASN A 139 -43.93 -11.62 20.73
N GLN A 140 -44.82 -12.58 20.88
CA GLN A 140 -46.13 -12.40 21.50
C GLN A 140 -46.36 -13.58 22.43
#